data_AF-A0A2V8Q4G8-F1
#
_entry.id   AF-A0A2V8Q4G8-F1
#
_cell.length_a   1.000
_cell.length_b   1.000
_cell.length_c   1.000
_cell.angle_alpha   90.00
_cell.angle_beta   90.00
_cell.angle_gamma   90.00
#
_symmetry.space_group_name_H-M   'P 1'
#
loop_
_entity.id
_entity.type
_entity.pdbx_description
1 polymer ?
#
loop_
_entity_poly.entity_id
_entity_poly.type
_entity_poly.pdbx_seq_one_letter_code
_entity_poly.pdbx_strand_id
1 'polypeptide(L)' 'EGRSYEAAAQELDQWSNQQFDPKVVEAFHRVRKEDWEELRRQSLVRKPNEHIWQPLAQAIDSQLHAPLSSERLEFSL' A
#
# COMPACT_ATOMS: atom_id res chain seq x y z
N GLU A 1 6.78 -14.65 4.98
CA GLU A 1 6.33 -15.60 3.95
C GLU A 1 4.92 -15.23 3.47
N GLY A 2 4.71 -15.07 2.16
CA GLY A 2 3.36 -15.00 1.59
C GLY A 2 2.76 -16.40 1.40
N ARG A 3 1.47 -16.57 1.65
CA ARG A 3 0.73 -17.84 1.44
C ARG A 3 0.53 -18.11 -0.05
N SER A 4 0.44 -19.38 -0.44
CA SER A 4 0.05 -19.77 -1.80
C SER A 4 -1.36 -19.29 -2.12
N TYR A 5 -1.67 -19.18 -3.41
CA TYR A 5 -3.02 -18.78 -3.86
C TYR A 5 -4.11 -19.64 -3.22
N GLU A 6 -3.97 -20.97 -3.24
CA GLU A 6 -4.97 -21.90 -2.72
C GLU A 6 -5.22 -21.72 -1.23
N ALA A 7 -4.15 -21.51 -0.45
CA ALA A 7 -4.26 -21.31 0.98
C ALA A 7 -4.94 -19.97 1.32
N ALA A 8 -4.65 -18.92 0.54
CA ALA A 8 -5.31 -17.62 0.68
C ALA A 8 -6.79 -17.68 0.27
N ALA A 9 -7.10 -18.35 -0.85
CA ALA A 9 -8.46 -18.55 -1.33
C ALA A 9 -9.32 -19.31 -0.31
N GLN A 10 -8.80 -20.43 0.21
CA GLN A 10 -9.51 -21.25 1.19
C GLN A 10 -9.84 -20.49 2.48
N GLU A 11 -8.91 -19.65 2.96
CA GLU A 11 -9.15 -18.81 4.12
C GLU A 11 -10.23 -17.77 3.85
N LEU A 12 -10.17 -17.08 2.71
CA LEU A 12 -11.19 -16.09 2.34
C LEU A 12 -12.58 -16.71 2.21
N ASP A 13 -12.67 -17.93 1.67
CA ASP A 13 -13.91 -18.69 1.62
C ASP A 13 -14.43 -19.05 3.02
N GLN A 14 -13.54 -19.47 3.93
CA GLN A 14 -13.89 -19.82 5.30
C GLN A 14 -14.46 -18.63 6.10
N TRP A 15 -13.95 -17.42 5.85
CA TRP A 15 -14.37 -16.20 6.55
C TRP A 15 -15.40 -15.37 5.77
N SER A 16 -15.86 -15.86 4.63
CA SER A 16 -16.90 -15.24 3.81
C SER A 16 -18.22 -15.12 4.60
N ASN A 17 -18.93 -14.00 4.46
CA ASN A 17 -20.13 -13.64 5.22
C ASN A 17 -19.92 -13.42 6.73
N GLN A 18 -18.71 -13.61 7.26
CA GLN A 18 -18.41 -13.35 8.67
C GLN A 18 -17.51 -12.12 8.83
N GLN A 19 -16.36 -12.11 8.16
CA GLN A 19 -15.41 -10.98 8.20
C GLN A 19 -15.26 -10.32 6.83
N PHE A 20 -15.47 -11.07 5.76
CA PHE A 20 -15.37 -10.56 4.39
C PHE A 20 -16.73 -10.56 3.70
N ASP A 21 -16.99 -9.47 2.97
CA ASP A 21 -18.12 -9.42 2.05
C ASP A 21 -17.91 -10.49 0.96
N PRO A 22 -18.92 -11.32 0.65
CA PRO A 22 -18.83 -12.31 -0.42
C PRO A 22 -18.36 -11.73 -1.76
N LYS A 23 -18.67 -10.48 -2.08
CA LYS A 23 -18.22 -9.81 -3.30
C LYS A 23 -16.72 -9.57 -3.31
N VAL A 24 -16.10 -9.35 -2.14
CA VAL A 24 -14.65 -9.22 -2.01
C VAL A 24 -14.00 -10.58 -2.22
N VAL A 25 -14.56 -11.65 -1.65
CA VAL A 25 -14.09 -13.03 -1.87
C VAL A 25 -14.24 -13.42 -3.35
N GLU A 26 -15.37 -13.09 -3.98
CA GLU A 26 -15.57 -13.33 -5.40
C GLU A 26 -14.58 -12.54 -6.26
N ALA A 27 -14.30 -11.28 -5.92
CA ALA A 27 -13.30 -10.49 -6.62
C ALA A 27 -11.89 -11.08 -6.48
N PHE A 28 -11.56 -11.66 -5.32
CA PHE A 28 -10.31 -12.39 -5.13
C PHE A 28 -10.21 -13.59 -6.09
N HIS A 29 -11.27 -14.37 -6.24
CA HIS A 29 -11.30 -15.51 -7.17
C HIS A 29 -11.19 -15.14 -8.66
N ARG A 30 -11.41 -13.86 -9.01
CA ARG A 30 -11.17 -13.37 -10.39
C ARG A 30 -9.69 -13.15 -10.68
N VAL A 31 -8.84 -13.08 -9.66
CA VAL A 31 -7.39 -12.95 -9.83
C VAL A 31 -6.84 -14.27 -10.38
N ARG A 32 -6.03 -14.18 -11.44
CA ARG A 32 -5.36 -15.37 -11.99
C ARG A 32 -4.29 -15.86 -11.02
N LYS A 33 -4.20 -17.17 -10.88
CA LYS A 33 -3.23 -17.81 -9.96
C LYS A 33 -1.79 -17.43 -10.32
N GLU A 34 -1.50 -17.35 -11.61
CA GLU A 34 -0.17 -17.01 -12.12
C GLU A 34 0.25 -15.60 -11.71
N ASP A 35 -0.68 -14.64 -11.77
CA ASP A 35 -0.44 -13.25 -11.35
C ASP A 35 -0.19 -13.17 -9.84
N TRP A 36 -0.92 -13.96 -9.03
CA TRP A 36 -0.71 -14.03 -7.59
C TRP A 36 0.65 -14.62 -7.22
N GLU A 37 1.02 -15.76 -7.83
CA GLU A 37 2.30 -16.41 -7.55
C GLU A 37 3.49 -15.55 -8.03
N GLU A 38 3.31 -14.81 -9.13
CA GLU A 38 4.28 -13.82 -9.59
C GLU A 38 4.50 -12.72 -8.55
N LEU A 39 3.43 -12.12 -8.03
CA LEU A 39 3.50 -11.11 -6.97
C LEU A 39 4.13 -11.67 -5.69
N ARG A 40 3.76 -12.89 -5.30
CA ARG A 40 4.34 -13.59 -4.15
C ARG A 40 5.84 -13.78 -4.32
N ARG A 41 6.27 -14.25 -5.49
CA ARG A 41 7.69 -14.44 -5.83
C ARG A 41 8.45 -13.12 -5.77
N GLN A 42 7.88 -12.05 -6.34
CA GLN A 42 8.49 -10.72 -6.28
C GLN A 42 8.55 -10.16 -4.85
N SER A 43 7.56 -10.44 -4.01
CA SER A 43 7.55 -10.00 -2.60
C SER A 43 8.63 -10.68 -1.76
N LEU A 44 9.03 -11.92 -2.10
CA LEU A 44 10.13 -12.62 -1.44
C LEU A 44 11.49 -12.04 -1.82
N VAL A 45 11.60 -11.41 -3.00
CA VAL A 45 12.78 -10.64 -3.38
C VAL A 45 12.76 -9.35 -2.56
N ARG A 46 13.50 -9.38 -1.44
CA ARG A 46 13.72 -8.24 -0.56
C ARG A 46 14.20 -7.04 -1.39
N LYS A 47 13.31 -6.10 -1.71
CA LYS A 47 13.70 -4.85 -2.34
C LYS A 47 14.53 -4.07 -1.32
N PRO A 48 15.76 -3.60 -1.62
CA PRO A 48 16.57 -2.80 -0.70
C PRO A 48 15.99 -1.41 -0.37
N ASN A 49 14.69 -1.18 -0.58
CA ASN A 49 14.11 0.14 -0.73
C ASN A 49 13.13 0.53 0.38
N GLU A 50 13.41 0.11 1.61
CA GLU A 50 12.75 0.68 2.79
C GLU A 50 13.22 2.13 3.07
N HIS A 51 14.26 2.61 2.37
CA HIS A 51 14.93 3.88 2.66
C HIS A 51 14.42 5.12 1.90
N ILE A 52 13.47 5.00 0.95
CA ILE A 52 12.98 6.17 0.18
C ILE A 52 11.76 6.85 0.85
N TRP A 53 10.95 6.10 1.61
CA TRP A 53 9.76 6.69 2.23
C TRP A 53 10.06 7.54 3.47
N GLN A 54 11.17 7.26 4.18
CA GLN A 54 11.56 8.02 5.38
C GLN A 54 12.00 9.47 5.07
N PRO A 55 12.89 9.73 4.08
CA PRO A 55 13.26 11.10 3.74
C PRO A 55 12.08 11.91 3.20
N LEU A 56 11.18 11.28 2.45
CA LEU A 56 10.01 11.95 1.88
C LEU A 56 8.98 12.34 2.97
N ALA A 57 8.70 11.45 3.91
CA ALA A 57 7.83 11.75 5.05
C ALA A 57 8.40 12.89 5.91
N GLN A 58 9.70 12.86 6.21
CA GLN A 58 10.36 13.92 6.98
C GLN A 58 10.39 15.28 6.25
N ALA A 59 10.55 15.27 4.92
CA ALA A 59 10.53 16.49 4.12
C ALA A 59 9.14 17.15 4.09
N ILE A 60 8.07 16.35 4.09
CA ILE A 60 6.69 16.85 4.15
C ILE A 60 6.40 17.43 5.53
N ASP A 61 6.75 16.71 6.61
CA ASP A 61 6.58 17.22 7.99
C ASP A 61 7.38 18.52 8.21
N SER A 62 8.60 18.61 7.68
CA SER A 62 9.44 19.82 7.80
C SER A 62 8.82 21.03 7.11
N GLN A 63 8.10 20.85 5.99
CA GLN A 63 7.40 21.93 5.30
C GLN A 63 6.12 22.37 6.03
N LEU A 64 5.48 21.47 6.78
CA LEU A 64 4.28 21.78 7.55
C LEU A 64 4.55 22.46 8.89
N HIS A 65 5.76 22.31 9.45
CA HIS A 65 6.18 22.91 10.71
C HIS A 65 6.96 24.23 10.57
N ALA A 66 7.11 24.78 9.36
CA ALA A 66 7.71 26.08 9.17
C ALA A 66 6.78 27.19 9.70
N PRO A 67 7.24 28.10 10.59
CA PRO A 67 6.42 29.23 11.01
C PRO A 67 6.18 30.12 9.79
N LEU A 68 4.91 30.35 9.45
CA LEU A 68 4.49 31.29 8.42
C LEU A 68 5.08 32.67 8.76
N SER A 69 6.25 32.96 8.19
CA SER A 69 6.85 34.28 8.24
C SER A 69 6.04 35.14 7.28
N SER A 70 5.15 35.91 7.88
CA SER A 70 4.33 36.91 7.22
C SER A 70 5.23 38.02 6.68
N GLU A 71 5.71 37.88 5.44
CA GLU A 71 6.39 38.97 4.73
C GLU A 71 5.71 39.21 3.37
N ARG A 72 4.64 40.00 3.47
CA ARG A 72 4.38 41.24 2.72
C ARG A 72 4.81 41.23 1.23
N LEU A 73 3.81 40.99 0.38
CA LEU A 73 3.83 41.33 -1.05
C LEU A 73 3.95 42.87 -1.21
N GLU A 74 5.13 43.35 -1.60
CA GLU A 74 5.29 44.71 -2.16
C GLU A 74 5.25 44.59 -3.69
N PHE A 75 4.07 44.80 -4.28
CA PHE A 75 3.93 45.08 -5.72
C PHE A 75 4.22 46.57 -5.95
N SER A 76 5.28 46.87 -6.68
CA SER A 76 5.64 48.24 -7.08
C SER A 76 4.71 48.76 -8.18
N LEU A 77 4.28 50.02 -8.05
CA LEU A 77 3.71 50.86 -9.11
C LEU A 77 4.50 52.16 -9.19
#